data_AF-A0A9D8F1A8-F1
#
_entry.id   AF-A0A9D8F1A8-F1
#
_cell.length_a   1.000
_cell.length_b   1.000
_cell.length_c   1.000
_cell.angle_alpha   90.00
_cell.angle_beta   90.00
_cell.angle_gamma   90.00
#
_symmetry.space_group_name_H-M   'P 1'
#
loop_
_entity.id
_entity.type
_entity.pdbx_description
1 polymer ?
#
loop_
_entity_poly.entity_id
_entity_poly.type
_entity_poly.pdbx_seq_one_letter_code
_entity_poly.pdbx_strand_id
1 'polypeptide(L)' 'MAGFDGYPELMAKLGPHSTGKSCLYVKRLSDLHLPTLKKLISQFVKHVRKQYPR' A
#
# COMPACT_ATOMS: atom_id res chain seq x y z
N MET A 1 6.39 5.55 -12.58
CA MET A 1 7.04 5.25 -11.29
C MET A 1 5.94 4.91 -10.29
N ALA A 2 5.49 3.65 -10.25
CA ALA A 2 4.27 3.28 -9.54
C ALA A 2 4.62 2.74 -8.14
N GLY A 3 4.70 3.63 -7.16
CA GLY A 3 4.68 3.27 -5.75
C GLY A 3 3.25 2.92 -5.34
N PHE A 4 2.53 3.91 -4.80
CA PHE A 4 1.14 3.75 -4.32
C PHE A 4 0.11 4.59 -5.09
N ASP A 5 0.55 5.27 -6.14
CA ASP A 5 -0.26 6.20 -6.95
C ASP A 5 -1.52 5.55 -7.57
N GLY A 6 -1.47 4.22 -7.78
CA GLY A 6 -2.61 3.44 -8.28
C GLY A 6 -3.66 3.06 -7.22
N TYR A 7 -3.48 3.45 -5.94
CA TYR A 7 -4.36 3.06 -4.83
C TYR A 7 -4.75 4.23 -3.91
N PRO A 8 -5.18 5.40 -4.45
CA PRO A 8 -5.45 6.59 -3.65
C PRO A 8 -6.56 6.38 -2.60
N GLU A 9 -7.59 5.62 -2.95
CA GLU A 9 -8.71 5.32 -2.03
C GLU A 9 -8.30 4.40 -0.86
N LEU A 10 -7.43 3.43 -1.12
CA LEU A 10 -6.92 2.54 -0.07
C LEU A 10 -5.92 3.28 0.82
N MET A 11 -5.13 4.18 0.25
CA MET A 11 -4.23 5.05 1.01
C MET A 11 -5.02 5.96 1.95
N ALA A 12 -6.09 6.60 1.46
CA ALA A 12 -6.96 7.45 2.28
C ALA A 12 -7.59 6.69 3.47
N LYS A 13 -7.91 5.41 3.28
CA LYS A 13 -8.51 4.55 4.31
C LYS A 13 -7.49 3.85 5.23
N LEU A 14 -6.19 4.07 5.02
CA LEU A 14 -5.15 3.35 5.75
C LEU A 14 -4.88 3.94 7.15
N GLY A 15 -5.16 5.22 7.35
CA GLY A 15 -4.83 5.96 8.58
C GLY A 15 -3.60 6.86 8.42
N PRO A 16 -3.00 7.38 9.50
CA PRO A 16 -1.85 8.26 9.44
C PRO A 16 -0.62 7.52 8.89
N HIS A 17 -0.16 7.94 7.73
CA HIS A 17 1.02 7.41 7.05
C HIS A 17 1.71 8.50 6.24
N SER A 18 2.96 8.28 5.88
CA SER A 18 3.69 9.09 4.89
C SER A 18 4.26 8.17 3.82
N THR A 19 4.15 8.57 2.56
CA THR A 19 4.70 7.82 1.42
C THR A 19 5.95 8.49 0.89
N GLY A 20 7.04 7.73 0.74
CA GLY A 20 8.18 8.10 -0.10
C GLY A 20 8.00 7.60 -1.53
N LYS A 21 9.08 7.58 -2.32
CA LYS A 21 9.07 7.09 -3.71
C LYS A 21 8.53 5.66 -3.85
N SER A 22 8.88 4.78 -2.90
CA SER A 22 8.44 3.37 -2.91
C SER A 22 8.20 2.80 -1.50
N CYS A 23 8.36 3.61 -0.45
CA CYS A 23 8.27 3.15 0.93
C CYS A 23 7.07 3.81 1.62
N LEU A 24 6.36 3.02 2.43
CA LEU A 24 5.32 3.48 3.33
C LEU A 24 5.91 3.65 4.73
N TYR A 25 5.87 4.87 5.25
CA TYR A 25 6.31 5.21 6.59
C TYR A 25 5.10 5.34 7.52
N VAL A 26 5.15 4.61 8.62
CA VAL A 26 4.07 4.54 9.60
C VAL A 26 4.67 4.60 11.00
N LYS A 27 4.03 5.34 11.90
CA LYS A 27 4.56 5.53 13.25
C LYS A 27 4.26 4.34 14.16
N ARG A 28 3.05 3.78 14.05
CA ARG A 28 2.60 2.59 14.78
C ARG A 28 1.64 1.80 13.89
N LEU A 29 1.68 0.47 13.97
CA LEU A 29 0.70 -0.37 13.27
C LEU A 29 -0.71 -0.23 13.83
N SER A 30 -0.86 0.07 15.13
CA SER A 30 -2.17 0.22 15.78
C SER A 30 -2.96 1.43 15.28
N ASP A 31 -2.27 2.46 14.78
CA ASP A 31 -2.92 3.64 14.18
C ASP A 31 -3.42 3.36 12.76
N LEU A 32 -2.99 2.25 12.15
CA LEU A 32 -3.37 1.88 10.79
C LEU A 32 -4.59 0.96 10.77
N HIS A 33 -5.39 1.12 9.73
CA HIS A 33 -6.46 0.18 9.43
C HIS A 33 -5.87 -1.10 8.81
N LEU A 34 -5.54 -2.08 9.66
CA LEU A 34 -4.96 -3.38 9.25
C LEU A 34 -5.74 -4.09 8.13
N PRO A 35 -7.09 -4.11 8.10
CA PRO A 35 -7.81 -4.70 6.98
C PRO A 35 -7.53 -4.00 5.64
N THR A 36 -7.36 -2.67 5.65
CA THR A 36 -6.99 -1.89 4.45
C THR A 36 -5.57 -2.18 4.04
N LEU A 37 -4.63 -2.25 5.00
CA LEU A 37 -3.23 -2.58 4.75
C LEU A 37 -3.11 -3.95 4.05
N LYS A 38 -3.83 -4.97 4.55
CA LYS A 38 -3.83 -6.32 3.98
C LYS A 38 -4.37 -6.35 2.56
N LYS A 39 -5.43 -5.58 2.27
CA LYS A 39 -5.97 -5.44 0.91
C LYS A 39 -4.96 -4.79 -0.03
N LEU A 40 -4.31 -3.71 0.41
CA LEU A 40 -3.32 -2.97 -0.36
C LEU A 40 -2.13 -3.86 -0.74
N ILE A 41 -1.56 -4.59 0.22
CA ILE A 41 -0.47 -5.55 -0.03
C ILE A 41 -0.91 -6.64 -1.01
N SER A 42 -2.12 -7.19 -0.83
CA SER A 42 -2.63 -8.24 -1.72
C SER A 42 -2.79 -7.77 -3.16
N GLN A 43 -3.26 -6.53 -3.37
CA GLN A 43 -3.35 -5.94 -4.70
C GLN A 43 -1.97 -5.65 -5.29
N PHE A 44 -1.03 -5.14 -4.48
CA PHE A 44 0.33 -4.89 -4.91
C PHE A 44 1.03 -6.18 -5.37
N VAL A 45 0.95 -7.26 -4.59
CA VAL A 45 1.51 -8.57 -4.96
C VAL A 45 0.89 -9.11 -6.24
N LYS A 46 -0.44 -8.97 -6.42
CA LYS A 46 -1.11 -9.36 -7.68
C LYS A 46 -0.60 -8.55 -8.87
N HIS A 47 -0.42 -7.24 -8.68
CA HIS A 47 0.11 -6.36 -9.72
C HIS A 47 1.55 -6.74 -10.10
N VAL A 48 2.43 -6.91 -9.12
CA VAL A 48 3.82 -7.32 -9.34
C VAL A 48 3.89 -8.69 -10.03
N ARG A 49 3.09 -9.67 -9.59
CA ARG A 49 3.01 -10.99 -10.25
C ARG A 49 2.53 -10.92 -11.70
N LYS A 50 1.61 -10.00 -12.00
CA LYS A 50 1.10 -9.80 -13.38
C LYS A 50 2.12 -9.06 -14.26
N GLN A 51 2.82 -8.08 -13.70
CA GLN A 51 3.85 -7.31 -14.40
C GLN A 51 5.13 -8.12 -14.65
N TYR A 52 5.49 -8.97 -13.69
CA TYR A 52 6.68 -9.81 -13.75
C TYR A 52 6.28 -11.28 -13.57
N PRO A 53 5.63 -11.88 -14.58
CA PRO A 53 5.46 -13.33 -14.62
C PRO A 53 6.86 -13.93 -14.74
N ARG A 54 7.28 -14.69 -13.72
CA ARG A 54 8.49 -15.49 -13.77
C ARG A 54 8.25 -16.78 -14.53
#